data_AF-A0A822CG31-F1
#
_entry.id   AF-A0A822CG31-F1
#
_cell.length_a   1.000
_cell.length_b   1.000
_cell.length_c   1.000
_cell.angle_alpha   90.00
_cell.angle_beta   90.00
_cell.angle_gamma   90.00
#
_symmetry.space_group_name_H-M   'P 1'
#
loop_
_entity.id
_entity.type
_entity.pdbx_description
1 polymer ?
#
loop_
_entity_poly.entity_id
_entity_poly.type
_entity_poly.pdbx_seq_one_letter_code
_entity_poly.pdbx_strand_id
1 'polypeptide(L)' 'MSKCATVIQKYCSNEKKQNILSCLRHNINQDAMPNVCRRILYHRLMVLNS' A
#
# COMPACT_ATOMS: atom_id res chain seq x y z
N MET A 1 1.34 -14.36 -6.32
CA MET A 1 0.37 -13.26 -6.21
C MET A 1 0.96 -12.14 -5.36
N SER A 2 0.83 -10.87 -5.78
CA SER A 2 1.38 -9.73 -5.04
C SER A 2 0.63 -9.55 -3.71
N LYS A 3 1.35 -9.53 -2.58
CA LYS A 3 0.79 -9.57 -1.21
C LYS A 3 -0.09 -8.35 -0.85
N CYS A 4 -0.09 -7.33 -1.71
CA CYS A 4 -0.90 -6.12 -1.62
C CYS A 4 -2.01 -6.04 -2.68
N ALA A 5 -2.11 -6.99 -3.61
CA ALA A 5 -3.00 -6.88 -4.78
C ALA A 5 -4.48 -6.70 -4.36
N THR A 6 -4.93 -7.41 -3.34
CA THR A 6 -6.30 -7.30 -2.81
C THR A 6 -6.58 -5.92 -2.25
N VAL A 7 -5.63 -5.30 -1.55
CA VAL A 7 -5.79 -3.95 -1.00
C VAL A 7 -5.79 -2.92 -2.13
N ILE A 8 -4.90 -3.09 -3.11
CA ILE A 8 -4.85 -2.23 -4.30
C ILE A 8 -6.18 -2.30 -5.02
N GLN A 9 -6.74 -3.49 -5.26
CA GLN A 9 -8.05 -3.63 -5.90
C GLN A 9 -9.19 -3.09 -5.03
N LYS A 10 -9.10 -3.18 -3.70
CA LYS A 10 -10.18 -2.75 -2.80
C LYS A 10 -10.22 -1.23 -2.58
N TYR A 11 -9.06 -0.58 -2.48
CA TYR A 11 -8.96 0.83 -2.09
C TYR A 11 -8.35 1.73 -3.17
N CYS A 12 -7.56 1.17 -4.08
CA CYS A 12 -6.75 1.93 -5.04
C CYS A 12 -6.99 1.48 -6.50
N SER A 13 -8.12 0.83 -6.82
CA SER A 13 -8.38 0.28 -8.16
C SER A 13 -8.47 1.36 -9.23
N ASN A 14 -8.94 2.55 -8.84
CA ASN A 14 -9.14 3.69 -9.72
C ASN A 14 -7.93 4.64 -9.73
N GLU A 15 -6.88 4.33 -8.97
CA GLU A 15 -5.68 5.15 -8.89
C GLU A 15 -4.72 4.85 -10.03
N LYS A 16 -4.07 5.90 -10.54
CA LYS A 16 -2.97 5.74 -11.50
C LYS A 16 -1.82 4.99 -10.81
N LYS A 17 -1.05 4.21 -11.56
CA LYS A 17 0.09 3.41 -11.04
C LYS A 17 1.04 4.25 -10.16
N GLN A 18 1.30 5.50 -10.54
CA GLN A 18 2.14 6.44 -9.79
C GLN A 18 1.56 6.85 -8.42
N ASN A 19 0.25 6.80 -8.24
CA ASN A 19 -0.45 7.20 -7.03
C ASN A 19 -0.74 6.02 -6.10
N ILE A 20 -0.59 4.77 -6.55
CA ILE A 20 -0.89 3.58 -5.75
C ILE A 20 -0.11 3.60 -4.42
N LEU A 21 1.16 4.04 -4.42
CA LEU A 21 1.93 4.12 -3.19
C LEU A 21 1.33 5.12 -2.18
N SER A 22 0.85 6.27 -2.67
CA SER A 22 0.20 7.30 -1.85
C SER A 22 -1.15 6.82 -1.32
N CYS A 23 -1.95 6.17 -2.17
CA CYS A 23 -3.22 5.58 -1.77
C CYS A 23 -3.03 4.48 -0.70
N LEU A 24 -2.06 3.60 -0.89
CA LEU A 24 -1.72 2.56 0.08
C LEU A 24 -1.21 3.15 1.41
N ARG A 25 -0.46 4.26 1.37
CA ARG A 25 -0.03 5.00 2.57
C ARG A 25 -1.21 5.57 3.35
N HIS A 26 -2.18 6.18 2.68
CA HIS A 26 -3.40 6.68 3.34
C HIS A 26 -4.22 5.56 3.98
N ASN A 27 -4.20 4.37 3.39
CA ASN A 27 -4.94 3.20 3.88
C ASN A 27 -4.12 2.27 4.78
N ILE A 28 -2.91 2.65 5.21
CA ILE A 28 -1.97 1.75 5.91
C ILE A 28 -2.50 1.21 7.25
N ASN A 29 -3.39 1.96 7.90
CA ASN A 29 -4.00 1.63 9.19
C ASN A 29 -5.38 0.99 9.07
N GLN A 30 -5.88 0.73 7.86
CA GLN A 30 -7.17 0.06 7.66
C GLN A 30 -7.06 -1.42 8.07
N ASP A 31 -8.06 -1.97 8.75
CA ASP A 31 -8.08 -3.38 9.18
C ASP A 31 -7.92 -4.36 8.02
N ALA A 32 -8.43 -4.00 6.84
CA ALA A 32 -8.30 -4.81 5.64
C ALA A 32 -6.88 -4.82 5.04
N MET A 33 -5.92 -4.05 5.59
CA MET A 33 -4.52 -4.03 5.15
C MET A 33 -3.75 -5.19 5.79
N PRO A 34 -3.33 -6.22 5.01
CA PRO A 34 -2.57 -7.34 5.54
C PRO A 34 -1.25 -6.86 6.14
N ASN A 35 -0.85 -7.47 7.26
CA ASN A 35 0.40 -7.13 7.95
C ASN A 35 1.62 -7.17 7.03
N VAL A 36 1.65 -8.09 6.06
CA VAL A 36 2.74 -8.19 5.10
C VAL A 36 2.78 -6.98 4.17
N CYS A 37 1.62 -6.50 3.70
CA CYS A 37 1.54 -5.31 2.88
C CYS A 37 1.96 -4.06 3.67
N ARG A 38 1.53 -3.98 4.93
CA ARG A 38 1.92 -2.92 5.86
C ARG A 38 3.43 -2.84 6.04
N ARG A 39 4.10 -3.97 6.33
CA ARG A 39 5.57 -4.05 6.44
C ARG A 39 6.27 -3.61 5.16
N ILE A 40 5.81 -4.06 4.00
CA ILE A 40 6.41 -3.68 2.71
C ILE A 40 6.27 -2.18 2.48
N LEU A 41 5.09 -1.61 2.75
CA LEU A 41 4.84 -0.17 2.63
C LEU A 41 5.72 0.63 3.59
N TYR A 42 5.79 0.25 4.86
CA TYR A 42 6.67 0.89 5.85
C TYR A 42 8.13 0.87 5.41
N HIS A 43 8.64 -0.29 4.98
CA HIS A 43 10.00 -0.41 4.49
C HIS A 43 10.25 0.51 3.28
N ARG A 44 9.32 0.57 2.33
CA ARG A 44 9.43 1.46 1.16
C ARG A 44 9.37 2.94 1.53
N LEU A 45 8.53 3.31 2.50
CA LEU A 45 8.37 4.69 2.96
C LEU A 45 9.57 5.16 3.79
N MET A 46 10.21 4.28 4.56
CA MET A 46 11.45 4.58 5.28
C MET A 46 12.62 4.78 4.32
N VAL A 47 12.77 3.91 3.31
CA VAL A 47 13.84 4.04 2.30
C VAL A 47 13.72 5.32 1.45
N LEU A 48 12.52 5.84 1.24
CA LEU A 48 12.29 7.08 0.48
C LEU A 48 12.57 8.38 1.29
N ASN A 49 12.74 8.30 2.61
CA ASN A 49 13.05 9.45 3.47
C ASN A 49 14.50 9.43 4.00
N SER A 50 15.36 8.57 3.45
CA SER A 50 16.79 8.46 3.77
C SER A 50 17.67 9.00 2.65
#